data_AF-A0AAJ0DLQ7-F1
#
_entry.id   AF-A0AAJ0DLQ7-F1
#
_cell.length_a   1.000
_cell.length_b   1.000
_cell.length_c   1.000
_cell.angle_alpha   90.00
_cell.angle_beta   90.00
_cell.angle_gamma   90.00
#
_symmetry.space_group_name_H-M   'P 1'
#
loop_
_entity.id
_entity.type
_entity.pdbx_description
1 polymer ?
#
loop_
_entity_poly.entity_id
_entity_poly.type
_entity_poly.pdbx_seq_one_letter_code
_entity_poly.pdbx_strand_id
1 'polypeptide(L)'
;MSKRKAEGVHGFPDRSIRRRMVDAPHGFEAIKIIVGTGLAAKRFDIHLELLIQHSDYFQQALRNHKEANKQRVIELTETDPEFFVVFKNFIYEGKIYSQGDDDMHEMIGGARARPADREWDRLCNCWLLGEHLVSTSFKDAIVDAIQAKMKEEECYPLDIHRAIYAKGSCSSRLRNLLVDIAVWEWDIDSIEGCRQWAAESRFMIDVAIALKERLDSDQPQESPFAHQEPCHYHEHVSEGKPCYTTMFRSSNLFS
;
A
#
# COMPACT_ATOMS: atom_id res chain seq x y z
N MET A 1 26.46 37.59 37.46
CA MET A 1 26.22 36.50 36.48
C MET A 1 25.17 35.57 37.06
N SER A 2 24.01 35.45 36.42
CA SER A 2 23.23 34.21 36.26
C SER A 2 21.82 34.58 35.81
N LYS A 3 21.60 34.59 34.49
CA LYS A 3 20.27 34.62 33.88
C LYS A 3 19.77 33.18 33.89
N ARG A 4 18.72 32.87 34.66
CA ARG A 4 17.96 31.62 34.49
C ARG A 4 17.10 31.77 33.24
N LYS A 5 17.36 30.92 32.24
CA LYS A 5 16.50 30.70 31.08
C LYS A 5 15.21 30.06 31.58
N ALA A 6 14.07 30.62 31.23
CA ALA A 6 12.78 29.96 31.36
C ALA A 6 12.72 28.82 30.34
N GLU A 7 12.46 27.62 30.86
CA GLU A 7 12.32 26.37 30.11
C GLU A 7 11.01 26.34 29.32
N GLY A 8 10.99 25.46 28.32
CA GLY A 8 10.05 25.44 27.23
C GLY A 8 8.60 25.28 27.68
N VAL A 9 7.74 26.09 27.07
CA VAL A 9 6.30 25.86 27.08
C VAL A 9 6.05 24.58 26.28
N HIS A 10 5.87 23.47 26.98
CA HIS A 10 5.16 22.30 26.45
C HIS A 10 3.74 22.75 26.13
N GLY A 11 3.52 23.15 24.87
CA GLY A 11 2.19 23.44 24.36
C GLY A 11 1.35 22.18 24.48
N PHE A 12 0.27 22.26 25.27
CA PHE A 12 -0.76 21.22 25.28
C PHE A 12 -1.29 21.03 23.85
N PRO A 13 -1.58 19.79 23.42
CA PRO A 13 -2.23 19.59 22.13
C PRO A 13 -3.51 20.42 22.09
N ASP A 14 -3.74 21.08 20.96
CA ASP A 14 -4.91 21.96 20.75
C ASP A 14 -6.19 21.12 20.80
N ARG A 15 -6.78 21.04 22.00
CA ARG A 15 -8.00 20.30 22.34
C ARG A 15 -9.29 21.01 21.93
N SER A 16 -9.21 22.13 21.20
CA SER A 16 -10.43 22.83 20.77
C SER A 16 -11.19 21.99 19.74
N ILE A 17 -12.40 21.54 20.12
CA ILE A 17 -13.38 20.92 19.22
C ILE A 17 -13.86 21.93 18.16
N ARG A 18 -13.84 23.23 18.48
CA ARG A 18 -14.24 24.29 17.55
C ARG A 18 -13.09 24.60 16.60
N ARG A 19 -13.34 24.42 15.31
CA ARG A 19 -12.42 24.77 14.21
C ARG A 19 -13.07 25.79 13.30
N ARG A 20 -12.28 26.51 12.49
CA ARG A 20 -12.86 27.44 11.52
C ARG A 20 -13.51 26.60 10.42
N MET A 21 -14.65 27.07 9.93
CA MET A 21 -15.37 26.39 8.84
C MET A 21 -14.51 26.22 7.58
N VAL A 22 -13.60 27.17 7.33
CA VAL A 22 -12.64 27.11 6.20
C VAL A 22 -11.55 26.06 6.36
N ASP A 23 -11.37 25.51 7.56
CA ASP A 23 -10.39 24.46 7.87
C ASP A 23 -11.05 23.06 7.81
N ALA A 24 -12.30 22.96 7.37
CA ALA A 24 -12.98 21.66 7.24
C ALA A 24 -12.22 20.76 6.25
N PRO A 25 -11.88 19.51 6.62
CA PRO A 25 -10.94 18.68 5.88
C PRO A 25 -11.50 18.12 4.56
N HIS A 26 -12.82 18.16 4.39
CA HIS A 26 -13.50 17.62 3.22
C HIS A 26 -14.34 18.74 2.59
N GLY A 27 -14.24 18.89 1.27
CA GLY A 27 -15.09 19.80 0.53
C GLY A 27 -16.54 19.34 0.54
N PHE A 28 -17.42 20.17 -0.01
CA PHE A 28 -18.86 19.87 -0.11
C PHE A 28 -19.21 19.04 -1.35
N GLU A 29 -18.25 18.81 -2.25
CA GLU A 29 -18.50 18.17 -3.54
C GLU A 29 -18.18 16.67 -3.49
N ALA A 30 -19.21 15.85 -3.71
CA ALA A 30 -19.05 14.41 -3.94
C ALA A 30 -19.16 14.08 -5.43
N ILE A 31 -18.34 13.15 -5.89
CA ILE A 31 -18.41 12.57 -7.23
C ILE A 31 -18.82 11.10 -7.17
N LYS A 32 -19.54 10.66 -8.20
CA LYS A 32 -19.93 9.26 -8.37
C LYS A 32 -18.84 8.48 -9.11
N ILE A 33 -18.38 7.39 -8.50
CA ILE A 33 -17.49 6.40 -9.11
C ILE A 33 -18.26 5.10 -9.29
N ILE A 34 -18.26 4.55 -10.50
CA ILE A 34 -18.81 3.22 -10.80
C ILE A 34 -17.63 2.29 -11.03
N VAL A 35 -17.57 1.18 -10.30
CA VAL A 35 -16.44 0.25 -10.31
C VAL A 35 -16.95 -1.13 -10.72
N GLY A 36 -16.22 -1.81 -11.60
CA GLY A 36 -16.60 -3.12 -12.16
C GLY A 36 -17.60 -3.02 -13.31
N THR A 37 -18.11 -4.17 -13.77
CA THR A 37 -19.04 -4.27 -14.90
C THR A 37 -20.26 -5.13 -14.58
N GLY A 38 -21.35 -4.92 -15.34
CA GLY A 38 -22.56 -5.73 -15.25
C GLY A 38 -23.18 -5.73 -13.85
N LEU A 39 -23.63 -6.91 -13.40
CA LEU A 39 -24.29 -7.09 -12.10
C LEU A 39 -23.33 -6.96 -10.91
N ALA A 40 -22.02 -7.07 -11.14
CA ALA A 40 -21.01 -6.90 -10.10
C ALA A 40 -20.63 -5.43 -9.89
N ALA A 41 -21.06 -4.53 -10.77
CA ALA A 41 -20.70 -3.11 -10.68
C ALA A 41 -21.24 -2.48 -9.40
N LYS A 42 -20.40 -1.74 -8.68
CA LYS A 42 -20.78 -1.00 -7.47
C LYS A 42 -20.60 0.50 -7.66
N ARG A 43 -21.51 1.25 -7.04
CA ARG A 43 -21.48 2.71 -7.00
C ARG A 43 -20.87 3.18 -5.69
N PHE A 44 -19.97 4.14 -5.78
CA PHE A 44 -19.38 4.86 -4.66
C PHE A 44 -19.59 6.36 -4.85
N ASP A 45 -20.04 7.04 -3.80
CA ASP A 45 -20.07 8.51 -3.77
C ASP A 45 -18.93 8.97 -2.83
N ILE A 46 -17.97 9.73 -3.36
CA ILE A 46 -16.70 10.06 -2.68
C ILE A 46 -16.43 11.56 -2.78
N HIS A 47 -15.91 12.17 -1.71
CA HIS A 47 -15.49 13.57 -1.72
C HIS A 47 -14.36 13.81 -2.74
N LEU A 48 -14.57 14.81 -3.60
CA LEU A 48 -13.71 15.12 -4.73
C LEU A 48 -12.27 15.39 -4.28
N GLU A 49 -12.11 16.17 -3.22
CA GLU A 49 -10.81 16.61 -2.73
C GLU A 49 -9.95 15.44 -2.27
N LEU A 50 -10.55 14.40 -1.67
CA LEU A 50 -9.82 13.20 -1.25
C LEU A 50 -9.28 12.42 -2.44
N LEU A 51 -10.09 12.26 -3.51
CA LEU A 51 -9.63 11.58 -4.73
C LEU A 51 -8.46 12.32 -5.37
N ILE A 52 -8.57 13.64 -5.51
CA ILE A 52 -7.52 14.46 -6.12
C ILE A 52 -6.25 14.48 -5.26
N GLN A 53 -6.39 14.52 -3.94
CA GLN A 53 -5.26 14.53 -3.01
C GLN A 53 -4.46 13.22 -3.05
N HIS A 54 -5.12 12.09 -3.27
CA HIS A 54 -4.51 10.77 -3.18
C HIS A 54 -4.28 10.09 -4.54
N SER A 55 -4.68 10.67 -5.66
CA SER A 55 -4.56 10.02 -6.97
C SER A 55 -4.41 11.03 -8.11
N ASP A 56 -3.27 10.94 -8.80
CA ASP A 56 -3.01 11.75 -9.99
C ASP A 56 -3.93 11.33 -11.16
N TYR A 57 -4.37 10.07 -11.19
CA TYR A 57 -5.37 9.60 -12.14
C TYR A 57 -6.67 10.38 -12.00
N PHE A 58 -7.24 10.45 -10.78
CA PHE A 58 -8.49 11.18 -10.57
C PHE A 58 -8.31 12.68 -10.79
N GLN A 59 -7.16 13.25 -10.37
CA GLN A 59 -6.85 14.65 -10.67
C GLN A 59 -6.91 14.95 -12.18
N GLN A 60 -6.33 14.09 -13.01
CA GLN A 60 -6.34 14.24 -14.47
C GLN A 60 -7.73 13.98 -15.07
N ALA A 61 -8.38 12.88 -14.70
CA ALA A 61 -9.71 12.54 -15.19
C ALA A 61 -10.74 13.65 -14.94
N LEU A 62 -10.68 14.27 -13.75
CA LEU A 62 -11.58 15.36 -13.36
C LEU A 62 -11.32 16.66 -14.11
N ARG A 63 -10.05 16.98 -14.42
CA ARG A 63 -9.71 18.14 -15.27
C ARG A 63 -10.30 17.96 -16.67
N ASN A 64 -10.14 16.77 -17.25
CA ASN A 64 -10.68 16.45 -18.58
C ASN A 64 -12.22 16.48 -18.61
N HIS A 65 -12.89 16.04 -17.54
CA HIS A 65 -14.36 16.12 -17.44
C HIS A 65 -14.88 17.56 -17.43
N LYS A 66 -14.19 18.46 -16.72
CA LYS A 66 -14.55 19.89 -16.68
C LYS A 66 -14.41 20.54 -18.05
N GLU A 67 -13.34 20.22 -18.79
CA GLU A 67 -13.13 20.72 -20.16
C GLU A 67 -14.19 20.18 -21.13
N ALA A 68 -14.63 18.93 -20.95
CA ALA A 68 -15.61 18.29 -21.81
C ALA A 68 -17.08 18.54 -21.42
N ASN A 69 -17.36 19.31 -20.36
CA ASN A 69 -18.71 19.55 -19.80
C ASN A 69 -19.54 18.26 -19.59
N LYS A 70 -18.88 17.16 -19.19
CA LYS A 70 -19.52 15.86 -18.98
C LYS A 70 -20.09 15.76 -17.57
N GLN A 71 -21.06 14.85 -17.39
CA GLN A 71 -21.52 14.46 -16.05
C GLN A 71 -20.34 14.01 -15.18
N ARG A 72 -20.41 14.32 -13.88
CA ARG A 72 -19.42 13.95 -12.86
C ARG A 72 -19.58 12.48 -12.46
N VAL A 73 -19.35 11.58 -13.41
CA VAL A 73 -19.31 10.14 -13.19
C VAL A 73 -18.02 9.61 -13.78
N ILE A 74 -17.24 8.88 -12.98
CA ILE A 74 -16.04 8.18 -13.45
C ILE A 74 -16.30 6.68 -13.36
N GLU A 75 -15.95 5.96 -14.42
CA GLU A 75 -16.13 4.52 -14.52
C GLU A 75 -14.78 3.82 -14.49
N LEU A 76 -14.63 2.83 -13.61
CA LEU A 76 -13.46 1.97 -13.44
C LEU A 76 -13.87 0.52 -13.71
N THR A 77 -14.14 0.21 -14.99
CA THR A 77 -14.73 -1.07 -15.40
C THR A 77 -13.82 -2.27 -15.18
N GLU A 78 -12.50 -2.06 -15.20
CA GLU A 78 -11.49 -3.12 -15.03
C GLU A 78 -11.07 -3.32 -13.56
N THR A 79 -11.56 -2.47 -12.65
CA THR A 79 -11.23 -2.55 -11.23
C THR A 79 -12.26 -3.42 -10.50
N ASP A 80 -11.79 -4.31 -9.64
CA ASP A 80 -12.67 -5.04 -8.73
C ASP A 80 -13.19 -4.11 -7.62
N PRO A 81 -14.52 -4.08 -7.38
CA PRO A 81 -15.08 -3.30 -6.30
C PRO A 81 -14.52 -3.60 -4.91
N GLU A 82 -14.04 -4.81 -4.64
CA GLU A 82 -13.39 -5.19 -3.38
C GLU A 82 -12.15 -4.33 -3.11
N PHE A 83 -11.21 -4.30 -4.05
CA PHE A 83 -9.97 -3.53 -3.88
C PHE A 83 -10.22 -2.03 -3.84
N PHE A 84 -11.25 -1.56 -4.56
CA PHE A 84 -11.65 -0.16 -4.50
C PHE A 84 -12.25 0.23 -3.14
N VAL A 85 -12.90 -0.68 -2.41
CA VAL A 85 -13.34 -0.43 -1.04
C VAL A 85 -12.13 -0.16 -0.13
N VAL A 86 -11.05 -0.92 -0.28
CA VAL A 86 -9.80 -0.70 0.47
C VAL A 86 -9.22 0.68 0.16
N PHE A 87 -9.10 1.04 -1.12
CA PHE A 87 -8.64 2.37 -1.54
C PHE A 87 -9.53 3.49 -0.96
N LYS A 88 -10.85 3.33 -1.05
CA LYS A 88 -11.80 4.28 -0.48
C LYS A 88 -11.56 4.46 1.01
N ASN A 89 -11.51 3.38 1.80
CA ASN A 89 -11.33 3.53 3.25
C ASN A 89 -9.96 4.16 3.58
N PHE A 90 -8.91 3.82 2.82
CA PHE A 90 -7.60 4.44 2.96
C PHE A 90 -7.64 5.96 2.76
N ILE A 91 -8.25 6.48 1.70
CA ILE A 91 -8.25 7.94 1.46
C ILE A 91 -9.03 8.73 2.52
N TYR A 92 -9.93 8.08 3.27
CA TYR A 92 -10.63 8.72 4.39
C TYR A 92 -9.85 8.64 5.70
N GLU A 93 -9.16 7.53 5.97
CA GLU A 93 -8.66 7.23 7.31
C GLU A 93 -7.14 7.05 7.40
N GLY A 94 -6.46 6.90 6.27
CA GLY A 94 -5.04 6.57 6.20
C GLY A 94 -4.71 5.16 6.64
N LYS A 95 -5.70 4.26 6.67
CA LYS A 95 -5.58 2.86 7.12
C LYS A 95 -5.95 1.89 6.01
N ILE A 96 -5.29 0.73 6.01
CA ILE A 96 -5.59 -0.39 5.12
C ILE A 96 -6.50 -1.37 5.87
N TYR A 97 -7.68 -1.62 5.30
CA TYR A 97 -8.64 -2.59 5.82
C TYR A 97 -8.62 -3.83 4.92
N SER A 98 -7.62 -4.69 5.11
CA SER A 98 -7.34 -5.86 4.27
C SER A 98 -7.71 -7.20 4.89
N GLN A 99 -8.05 -7.27 6.17
CA GLN A 99 -8.46 -8.51 6.84
C GLN A 99 -9.94 -8.82 6.57
N GLY A 100 -10.24 -10.08 6.31
CA GLY A 100 -11.57 -10.63 6.04
C GLY A 100 -11.78 -11.98 6.73
N ASP A 101 -13.04 -12.35 6.93
CA ASP A 101 -13.43 -13.58 7.65
C ASP A 101 -12.96 -14.86 6.95
N ASP A 102 -12.64 -14.78 5.65
CA ASP A 102 -12.15 -15.88 4.81
C ASP A 102 -10.63 -16.01 4.77
N ASP A 103 -9.89 -15.15 5.50
CA ASP A 103 -8.42 -15.18 5.57
C ASP A 103 -7.88 -16.22 6.59
N MET A 104 -8.78 -17.01 7.19
CA MET A 104 -8.45 -18.03 8.19
C MET A 104 -7.64 -19.20 7.62
N HIS A 105 -6.42 -19.35 8.13
CA HIS A 105 -5.62 -20.56 8.00
C HIS A 105 -6.20 -21.70 8.87
N GLU A 106 -7.19 -22.43 8.37
CA GLU A 106 -7.55 -23.70 9.00
C GLU A 106 -6.39 -24.71 8.84
N MET A 107 -5.64 -24.96 9.93
CA MET A 107 -4.75 -26.13 10.03
C MET A 107 -5.59 -27.40 10.13
N ILE A 108 -6.17 -27.87 9.02
CA ILE A 108 -6.77 -29.20 8.96
C ILE A 108 -5.67 -30.21 8.60
N GLY A 109 -5.23 -30.94 9.63
CA GLY A 109 -4.78 -32.32 9.55
C GLY A 109 -3.85 -32.71 8.40
N GLY A 110 -2.54 -32.60 8.61
CA GLY A 110 -1.54 -33.56 8.10
C GLY A 110 -1.32 -33.66 6.58
N ALA A 111 -1.95 -32.81 5.76
CA ALA A 111 -1.72 -32.77 4.32
C ALA A 111 -1.41 -31.34 3.83
N ARG A 112 -0.42 -31.23 2.93
CA ARG A 112 0.19 -30.03 2.35
C ARG A 112 -0.75 -29.14 1.49
N ALA A 113 -1.97 -28.87 1.93
CA ALA A 113 -2.77 -27.80 1.37
C ALA A 113 -2.71 -26.63 2.35
N ARG A 114 -1.76 -25.70 2.13
CA ARG A 114 -1.83 -24.41 2.83
C ARG A 114 -3.14 -23.74 2.40
N PRO A 115 -4.05 -23.39 3.33
CA PRO A 115 -5.20 -22.56 2.98
C PRO A 115 -4.69 -21.33 2.24
N ALA A 116 -5.35 -20.94 1.15
CA ALA A 116 -4.98 -19.75 0.41
C ALA A 116 -5.25 -18.55 1.32
N ASP A 117 -4.19 -17.97 1.89
CA ASP A 117 -4.27 -16.70 2.60
C ASP A 117 -4.61 -15.61 1.58
N ARG A 118 -5.90 -15.28 1.52
CA ARG A 118 -6.46 -14.33 0.56
C ARG A 118 -6.05 -12.90 0.84
N GLU A 119 -5.56 -12.60 2.05
CA GLU A 119 -5.10 -11.26 2.37
C GLU A 119 -3.87 -10.88 1.56
N TRP A 120 -2.93 -11.82 1.32
CA TRP A 120 -1.78 -11.56 0.45
C TRP A 120 -2.21 -11.17 -0.97
N ASP A 121 -3.17 -11.89 -1.53
CA ASP A 121 -3.73 -11.58 -2.84
C ASP A 121 -4.45 -10.23 -2.83
N ARG A 122 -5.22 -9.93 -1.78
CA ARG A 122 -5.93 -8.66 -1.61
C ARG A 122 -4.94 -7.48 -1.54
N LEU A 123 -3.90 -7.58 -0.72
CA LEU A 123 -2.83 -6.57 -0.61
C LEU A 123 -2.10 -6.39 -1.94
N CYS A 124 -1.73 -7.48 -2.62
CA CYS A 124 -1.10 -7.42 -3.94
C CYS A 124 -1.96 -6.68 -4.96
N ASN A 125 -3.25 -7.04 -5.06
CA ASN A 125 -4.15 -6.40 -6.01
C ASN A 125 -4.46 -4.94 -5.64
N CYS A 126 -4.49 -4.60 -4.35
CA CYS A 126 -4.59 -3.21 -3.90
C CYS A 126 -3.35 -2.40 -4.30
N TRP A 127 -2.14 -2.95 -4.19
CA TRP A 127 -0.94 -2.26 -4.67
C TRP A 127 -0.99 -2.02 -6.19
N LEU A 128 -1.42 -3.00 -6.98
CA LEU A 128 -1.63 -2.86 -8.43
C LEU A 128 -2.74 -1.85 -8.77
N LEU A 129 -3.80 -1.77 -7.96
CA LEU A 129 -4.79 -0.71 -8.07
C LEU A 129 -4.15 0.65 -7.82
N GLY A 130 -3.23 0.76 -6.86
CA GLY A 130 -2.42 1.96 -6.63
C GLY A 130 -1.61 2.39 -7.85
N GLU A 131 -1.03 1.45 -8.60
CA GLU A 131 -0.37 1.74 -9.90
C GLU A 131 -1.38 2.29 -10.92
N HIS A 132 -2.53 1.62 -11.07
CA HIS A 132 -3.58 2.04 -12.01
C HIS A 132 -4.13 3.44 -11.70
N LEU A 133 -4.36 3.72 -10.42
CA LEU A 133 -4.85 5.02 -9.93
C LEU A 133 -3.74 6.06 -9.77
N VAL A 134 -2.48 5.71 -10.06
CA VAL A 134 -1.31 6.59 -9.86
C VAL A 134 -1.32 7.19 -8.43
N SER A 135 -1.52 6.32 -7.44
CA SER A 135 -1.67 6.66 -6.02
C SER A 135 -0.47 6.20 -5.22
N THR A 136 0.56 7.04 -5.17
CA THR A 136 1.81 6.77 -4.44
C THR A 136 1.56 6.54 -2.95
N SER A 137 0.74 7.39 -2.32
CA SER A 137 0.43 7.25 -0.90
C SER A 137 -0.29 5.94 -0.57
N PHE A 138 -1.12 5.43 -1.49
CA PHE A 138 -1.80 4.15 -1.29
C PHE A 138 -0.83 2.98 -1.45
N LYS A 139 0.03 3.01 -2.48
CA LYS A 139 1.09 2.01 -2.66
C LYS A 139 1.97 1.91 -1.41
N ASP A 140 2.40 3.04 -0.86
CA ASP A 140 3.21 3.09 0.36
C ASP A 140 2.49 2.49 1.57
N ALA A 141 1.20 2.80 1.75
CA ALA A 141 0.41 2.25 2.83
C ALA A 141 0.19 0.73 2.72
N ILE A 142 0.08 0.21 1.49
CA ILE A 142 0.01 -1.23 1.25
C ILE A 142 1.33 -1.92 1.56
N VAL A 143 2.48 -1.29 1.27
CA VAL A 143 3.80 -1.82 1.67
C VAL A 143 3.89 -1.94 3.19
N ASP A 144 3.46 -0.91 3.93
CA ASP A 144 3.44 -0.96 5.39
C ASP A 144 2.45 -2.02 5.91
N ALA A 145 1.31 -2.24 5.24
CA ALA A 145 0.37 -3.29 5.60
C ALA A 145 0.94 -4.70 5.38
N ILE A 146 1.70 -4.92 4.29
CA ILE A 146 2.43 -6.17 4.04
C ILE A 146 3.43 -6.44 5.16
N GLN A 147 4.24 -5.44 5.53
CA GLN A 147 5.23 -5.57 6.60
C GLN A 147 4.57 -5.78 7.97
N ALA A 148 3.43 -5.13 8.23
CA ALA A 148 2.65 -5.33 9.45
C ALA A 148 2.16 -6.78 9.56
N LYS A 149 1.55 -7.33 8.51
CA LYS A 149 1.11 -8.72 8.46
C LYS A 149 2.26 -9.70 8.69
N MET A 150 3.40 -9.49 8.01
CA MET A 150 4.60 -10.32 8.20
C MET A 150 5.03 -10.39 9.67
N LYS A 151 5.00 -9.24 10.35
CA LYS A 151 5.41 -9.12 11.75
C LYS A 151 4.38 -9.69 12.72
N GLU A 152 3.09 -9.49 12.46
CA GLU A 152 2.00 -9.92 13.33
C GLU A 152 1.78 -11.43 13.29
N GLU A 153 1.95 -12.05 12.11
CA GLU A 153 1.68 -13.47 11.89
C GLU A 153 2.93 -14.33 11.75
N GLU A 154 4.12 -13.72 11.74
CA GLU A 154 5.41 -14.39 11.50
C GLU A 154 5.39 -15.24 10.21
N CYS A 155 4.75 -14.71 9.16
CA CYS A 155 4.57 -15.38 7.87
C CYS A 155 4.99 -14.49 6.69
N TYR A 156 5.34 -15.10 5.56
CA TYR A 156 5.92 -14.39 4.41
C TYR A 156 5.19 -14.71 3.11
N PRO A 157 4.98 -13.71 2.24
CA PRO A 157 4.32 -13.94 0.96
C PRO A 157 5.19 -14.81 0.06
N LEU A 158 4.59 -15.84 -0.54
CA LEU A 158 5.28 -16.73 -1.48
C LEU A 158 4.93 -16.46 -2.93
N ASP A 159 3.71 -16.01 -3.23
CA ASP A 159 3.20 -16.00 -4.61
C ASP A 159 2.94 -14.61 -5.20
N ILE A 160 2.86 -13.56 -4.37
CA ILE A 160 2.47 -12.23 -4.85
C ILE A 160 3.50 -11.59 -5.80
N HIS A 161 4.77 -12.00 -5.71
CA HIS A 161 5.83 -11.57 -6.62
C HIS A 161 5.45 -11.77 -8.09
N ARG A 162 4.66 -12.79 -8.39
CA ARG A 162 4.26 -13.15 -9.76
C ARG A 162 3.42 -12.05 -10.40
N ALA A 163 2.35 -11.65 -9.71
CA ALA A 163 1.48 -10.58 -10.19
C ALA A 163 2.22 -9.23 -10.24
N ILE A 164 3.07 -8.93 -9.25
CA ILE A 164 3.87 -7.69 -9.22
C ILE A 164 4.88 -7.65 -10.37
N TYR A 165 5.56 -8.76 -10.68
CA TYR A 165 6.51 -8.82 -11.78
C TYR A 165 5.85 -8.77 -13.16
N ALA A 166 4.69 -9.41 -13.30
CA ALA A 166 3.93 -9.46 -14.54
C ALA A 166 3.23 -8.13 -14.89
N LYS A 167 2.66 -7.43 -13.89
CA LYS A 167 1.78 -6.27 -14.11
C LYS A 167 2.32 -4.95 -13.57
N GLY A 168 3.09 -4.98 -12.49
CA GLY A 168 3.61 -3.77 -11.83
C GLY A 168 4.81 -3.16 -12.57
N SER A 169 5.13 -1.90 -12.28
CA SER A 169 6.34 -1.25 -12.79
C SER A 169 7.62 -2.03 -12.43
N CYS A 170 8.55 -2.11 -13.38
CA CYS A 170 9.85 -2.78 -13.20
C CYS A 170 10.76 -2.11 -12.17
N SER A 171 10.48 -0.85 -11.81
CA SER A 171 11.29 -0.04 -10.89
C SER A 171 10.64 0.14 -9.52
N SER A 172 9.57 -0.61 -9.24
CA SER A 172 8.86 -0.49 -7.97
C SER A 172 9.67 -1.00 -6.80
N ARG A 173 9.66 -0.25 -5.70
CA ARG A 173 10.32 -0.63 -4.44
C ARG A 173 9.65 -1.82 -3.76
N LEU A 174 8.38 -2.11 -4.05
CA LEU A 174 7.76 -3.35 -3.61
C LEU A 174 8.51 -4.58 -4.15
N ARG A 175 9.07 -4.54 -5.37
CA ARG A 175 9.89 -5.66 -5.87
C ARG A 175 11.13 -5.88 -5.00
N ASN A 176 11.78 -4.80 -4.56
CA ASN A 176 12.94 -4.90 -3.67
C ASN A 176 12.55 -5.56 -2.34
N LEU A 177 11.40 -5.19 -1.75
CA LEU A 177 10.89 -5.86 -0.55
C LEU A 177 10.68 -7.36 -0.78
N LEU A 178 10.05 -7.75 -1.90
CA LEU A 178 9.79 -9.16 -2.20
C LEU A 178 11.08 -9.96 -2.46
N VAL A 179 12.07 -9.35 -3.10
CA VAL A 179 13.40 -9.93 -3.30
C VAL A 179 14.09 -10.12 -1.95
N ASP A 180 14.08 -9.11 -1.09
CA ASP A 180 14.67 -9.22 0.24
C ASP A 180 13.97 -10.30 1.07
N ILE A 181 12.63 -10.35 1.06
CA ILE A 181 11.88 -11.42 1.75
C ILE A 181 12.35 -12.80 1.27
N ALA A 182 12.48 -13.00 -0.04
CA ALA A 182 12.92 -14.28 -0.58
C ALA A 182 14.36 -14.62 -0.21
N VAL A 183 15.29 -13.65 -0.25
CA VAL A 183 16.70 -13.86 0.11
C VAL A 183 16.85 -14.20 1.59
N TRP A 184 16.01 -13.62 2.46
CA TRP A 184 16.19 -13.68 3.90
C TRP A 184 15.36 -14.75 4.60
N GLU A 185 14.16 -15.06 4.10
CA GLU A 185 13.18 -15.85 4.85
C GLU A 185 12.73 -17.12 4.12
N TRP A 186 12.89 -17.21 2.80
CA TRP A 186 12.47 -18.40 2.08
C TRP A 186 13.46 -19.55 2.27
N ASP A 187 12.92 -20.71 2.60
CA ASP A 187 13.67 -21.98 2.59
C ASP A 187 13.81 -22.55 1.17
N ILE A 188 14.57 -23.64 1.06
CA ILE A 188 14.81 -24.33 -0.21
C ILE A 188 13.49 -24.80 -0.83
N ASP A 189 12.57 -25.33 -0.02
CA ASP A 189 11.27 -25.83 -0.50
C ASP A 189 10.43 -24.69 -1.11
N SER A 190 10.45 -23.50 -0.50
CA SER A 190 9.77 -22.31 -1.01
C SER A 190 10.37 -21.83 -2.35
N ILE A 191 11.70 -21.83 -2.47
CA ILE A 191 12.41 -21.50 -3.71
C ILE A 191 12.14 -22.55 -4.81
N GLU A 192 12.15 -23.84 -4.47
CA GLU A 192 11.83 -24.91 -5.41
C GLU A 192 10.38 -24.81 -5.90
N GLY A 193 9.46 -24.36 -5.05
CA GLY A 193 8.08 -24.03 -5.40
C GLY A 193 7.95 -23.01 -6.52
N CYS A 194 8.98 -22.20 -6.80
CA CYS A 194 9.00 -21.27 -7.93
C CYS A 194 9.27 -21.93 -9.28
N ARG A 195 9.80 -23.18 -9.33
CA ARG A 195 10.17 -23.87 -10.59
C ARG A 195 9.01 -24.02 -11.57
N GLN A 196 7.80 -24.24 -11.04
CA GLN A 196 6.58 -24.36 -11.84
C GLN A 196 6.21 -23.06 -12.59
N TRP A 197 6.89 -21.94 -12.29
CA TRP A 197 6.64 -20.61 -12.85
C TRP A 197 7.83 -20.04 -13.62
N ALA A 198 8.71 -20.91 -14.13
CA ALA A 198 9.98 -20.57 -14.81
C ALA A 198 9.88 -19.59 -16.01
N ALA A 199 8.67 -19.26 -16.49
CA ALA A 199 8.46 -18.22 -17.48
C ALA A 199 8.79 -16.80 -16.96
N GLU A 200 8.72 -16.58 -15.64
CA GLU A 200 9.00 -15.28 -15.00
C GLU A 200 10.41 -15.26 -14.40
N SER A 201 11.43 -15.37 -15.25
CA SER A 201 12.83 -15.46 -14.83
C SER A 201 13.37 -14.22 -14.10
N ARG A 202 12.73 -13.04 -14.26
CA ARG A 202 13.24 -11.77 -13.73
C ARG A 202 13.31 -11.75 -12.20
N PHE A 203 12.27 -12.22 -11.51
CA PHE A 203 12.29 -12.26 -10.05
C PHE A 203 13.42 -13.15 -9.54
N MET A 204 13.56 -14.35 -10.09
CA MET A 204 14.63 -15.27 -9.69
C MET A 204 16.03 -14.75 -10.04
N ILE A 205 16.17 -13.98 -11.11
CA ILE A 205 17.43 -13.28 -11.44
C ILE A 205 17.73 -12.24 -10.35
N ASP A 206 16.77 -11.42 -9.96
CA ASP A 206 16.95 -10.39 -8.93
C ASP A 206 17.27 -11.02 -7.56
N VAL A 207 16.59 -12.12 -7.19
CA VAL A 207 16.90 -12.92 -6.00
C VAL A 207 18.31 -13.50 -6.06
N ALA A 208 18.74 -14.05 -7.20
CA ALA A 208 20.09 -14.60 -7.34
C ALA A 208 21.18 -13.52 -7.22
N ILE A 209 20.93 -12.33 -7.76
CA ILE A 209 21.84 -11.17 -7.63
C ILE A 209 21.92 -10.74 -6.16
N ALA A 210 20.78 -10.47 -5.52
CA ALA A 210 20.74 -10.02 -4.13
C ALA A 210 21.32 -11.07 -3.16
N LEU A 211 21.10 -12.36 -3.42
CA LEU A 211 21.71 -13.44 -2.65
C LEU A 211 23.25 -13.45 -2.81
N LYS A 212 23.77 -13.23 -4.03
CA LYS A 212 25.21 -13.15 -4.25
C LYS A 212 25.83 -11.94 -3.54
N GLU A 213 25.19 -10.78 -3.63
CA GLU A 213 25.62 -9.56 -2.93
C GLU A 213 25.65 -9.77 -1.41
N ARG A 214 24.65 -10.45 -0.86
CA ARG A 214 24.63 -10.82 0.55
C ARG A 214 25.77 -11.77 0.92
N LEU A 215 26.01 -12.80 0.11
CA LEU A 215 27.07 -13.79 0.36
C LEU A 215 28.48 -13.22 0.23
N ASP A 216 28.66 -12.22 -0.63
CA ASP A 216 29.93 -11.50 -0.81
C ASP A 216 30.19 -10.45 0.25
N SER A 217 29.21 -10.17 1.12
CA SER A 217 29.36 -9.17 2.17
C SER A 217 30.24 -9.71 3.30
N ASP A 218 31.35 -9.02 3.57
CA ASP A 218 32.23 -9.33 4.71
C ASP A 218 31.65 -8.88 6.07
N GLN A 219 30.50 -8.21 6.08
CA GLN A 219 29.87 -7.70 7.30
C GLN A 219 28.71 -8.58 7.74
N PRO A 220 28.50 -8.81 9.06
CA PRO A 220 27.26 -9.36 9.55
C PRO A 220 26.09 -8.51 9.06
N GLN A 221 25.18 -9.13 8.31
CA GLN A 221 23.99 -8.49 7.78
C GLN A 221 22.77 -8.94 8.60
N GLU A 222 21.85 -8.02 8.83
CA GLU A 222 20.51 -8.30 9.33
C GLU A 222 19.51 -8.23 8.17
N SER A 223 18.33 -8.84 8.36
CA SER A 223 17.27 -8.72 7.36
C SER A 223 16.93 -7.24 7.17
N PRO A 224 16.91 -6.74 5.92
CA PRO A 224 16.64 -5.34 5.65
C PRO A 224 15.34 -4.89 6.31
N PHE A 225 14.27 -5.68 6.25
CA PHE A 225 12.96 -5.32 6.80
C PHE A 225 12.81 -5.51 8.33
N ALA A 226 13.84 -5.95 9.06
CA ALA A 226 13.74 -6.15 10.51
C ALA A 226 13.84 -4.85 11.33
N HIS A 227 14.68 -3.91 10.91
CA HIS A 227 15.02 -2.70 11.69
C HIS A 227 15.05 -1.42 10.84
N GLN A 228 14.29 -1.41 9.76
CA GLN A 228 14.44 -0.41 8.72
C GLN A 228 13.95 0.98 9.10
N GLU A 229 14.62 1.98 8.50
CA GLU A 229 14.12 3.35 8.48
C GLU A 229 12.71 3.37 7.88
N PRO A 230 11.79 4.18 8.45
CA PRO A 230 10.49 4.40 7.84
C PRO A 230 10.68 4.78 6.36
N CYS A 231 9.92 4.16 5.49
CA CYS A 231 9.86 4.44 4.05
C CYS A 231 10.91 3.79 3.14
N HIS A 232 11.78 2.90 3.64
CA HIS A 232 12.81 2.25 2.80
C HIS A 232 12.25 1.61 1.52
N TYR A 233 11.08 0.95 1.61
CA TYR A 233 10.38 0.33 0.48
C TYR A 233 9.25 1.19 -0.11
N HIS A 234 9.12 2.46 0.28
CA HIS A 234 8.05 3.32 -0.22
C HIS A 234 8.40 3.95 -1.57
N GLU A 235 7.41 4.05 -2.45
CA GLU A 235 7.55 4.66 -3.77
C GLU A 235 7.75 6.17 -3.69
N HIS A 236 7.21 6.84 -2.65
CA HIS A 236 7.35 8.30 -2.54
C HIS A 236 8.81 8.78 -2.53
N VAL A 237 9.75 7.93 -2.10
CA VAL A 237 11.19 8.25 -2.04
C VAL A 237 11.77 8.46 -3.45
N SER A 238 11.33 7.68 -4.46
CA SER A 238 11.75 7.86 -5.86
C SER A 238 10.90 8.90 -6.58
N GLU A 239 9.62 8.98 -6.23
CA GLU A 239 8.69 9.90 -6.88
C GLU A 239 8.78 11.34 -6.34
N GLY A 240 9.53 11.59 -5.26
CA GLY A 240 9.67 12.92 -4.65
C GLY A 240 8.37 13.43 -4.04
N LYS A 241 7.49 12.52 -3.62
CA LYS A 241 6.17 12.81 -3.06
C LYS A 241 6.18 12.72 -1.52
N PRO A 242 5.21 13.33 -0.82
CA PRO A 242 5.07 13.15 0.62
C PRO A 242 4.68 11.72 0.97
N CYS A 243 5.26 11.18 2.05
CA CYS A 243 4.85 9.89 2.61
C CYS A 243 3.40 9.97 3.12
N TYR A 244 2.60 8.92 2.91
CA TYR A 244 1.21 8.89 3.36
C TYR A 244 1.08 9.15 4.87
N THR A 245 2.01 8.65 5.69
CA THR A 245 1.98 8.89 7.15
C THR A 245 2.00 10.38 7.49
N THR A 246 2.74 11.20 6.73
CA THR A 246 2.78 12.66 6.93
C THR A 246 1.48 13.34 6.49
N MET A 247 0.84 12.81 5.44
CA MET A 247 -0.45 13.30 4.94
C MET A 247 -1.55 13.12 5.99
N PHE A 248 -1.57 11.98 6.71
CA PHE A 248 -2.58 11.69 7.73
C PHE A 248 -2.20 12.14 9.15
N ARG A 249 -0.91 12.30 9.48
CA ARG A 249 -0.46 12.86 10.77
C ARG A 249 -0.91 14.31 10.96
N SER A 250 -1.02 15.07 9.88
CA SER A 250 -1.56 16.44 9.91
C SER A 250 -3.06 16.48 10.20
N SER A 251 -3.77 15.36 9.99
CA SER A 251 -5.22 15.20 10.16
C SER A 251 -5.59 14.55 11.50
N ASN A 252 -4.69 13.75 12.08
CA ASN A 252 -4.94 12.91 13.27
C ASN A 252 -4.47 13.52 14.61
N LEU A 253 -4.48 14.85 14.78
CA LEU A 253 -4.29 15.50 16.10
C LEU A 253 -5.46 15.24 17.09
N PHE A 254 -6.31 14.24 16.84
CA PHE A 254 -7.56 14.01 17.56
C PHE A 254 -7.77 12.57 18.05
N SER A 255 -6.75 11.71 18.00
CA SER A 255 -6.80 10.38 18.63
C SER A 255 -6.33 10.42 20.07
#